data_AF-A0A2E9N7G7-F1
#
_entry.id   AF-A0A2E9N7G7-F1
#
_cell.length_a   1.000
_cell.length_b   1.000
_cell.length_c   1.000
_cell.angle_alpha   90.00
_cell.angle_beta   90.00
_cell.angle_gamma   90.00
#
_symmetry.space_group_name_H-M   'P 1'
#
loop_
_entity.id
_entity.type
_entity.pdbx_description
1 polymer ?
#
loop_
_entity_poly.entity_id
_entity_poly.type
_entity_poly.pdbx_seq_one_letter_code
_entity_poly.pdbx_strand_id
1 'polypeptide(L)'
;ADLCGLVAGFNQDSGHEADARILLAKVADPSNFGVAAIGPDGKVEHLVEKPTDPPSDLALVGVYAFTPTIHEAVRAIVPSARGELEITDAIQWLIDHGNAVEHRIIDGWWIDTGKKDPLLECNRLVLETITPDLVGEVDDHSTIEGSVQLAGGATVTRSTIVGPSVIGADAVIEDSVVGPYASIGDRCHLNEVRIDHSVLLPDVTVNGPVSITDSLVGRHAEIVRRADDDRQRLMVGDHSMIEIG
;
A
#
# COMPACT_ATOMS: atom_id res chain seq x y z
N ALA A 1 -14.62 0.38 -3.19
CA ALA A 1 -15.30 1.67 -3.43
C ALA A 1 -15.23 2.07 -4.90
N ASP A 2 -16.35 2.44 -5.50
CA ASP A 2 -16.38 2.96 -6.87
C ASP A 2 -15.91 4.44 -6.88
N LEU A 3 -14.67 4.68 -7.30
CA LEU A 3 -14.15 6.03 -7.51
C LEU A 3 -14.97 6.82 -8.54
N CYS A 4 -15.69 6.13 -9.44
CA CYS A 4 -16.61 6.80 -10.36
C CYS A 4 -17.72 7.53 -9.59
N GLY A 5 -18.16 7.02 -8.44
CA GLY A 5 -19.16 7.66 -7.59
C GLY A 5 -18.71 8.98 -6.97
N LEU A 6 -17.39 9.21 -6.83
CA LEU A 6 -16.86 10.50 -6.38
C LEU A 6 -17.05 11.59 -7.43
N VAL A 7 -16.72 11.26 -8.69
CA VAL A 7 -16.76 12.20 -9.82
C VAL A 7 -18.18 12.32 -10.38
N ALA A 8 -18.97 11.25 -10.32
CA ALA A 8 -20.35 11.24 -10.75
C ALA A 8 -21.16 12.29 -9.98
N GLY A 9 -21.81 13.19 -10.71
CA GLY A 9 -22.57 14.28 -10.13
C GLY A 9 -21.73 15.35 -9.41
N PHE A 10 -20.40 15.38 -9.61
CA PHE A 10 -19.58 16.56 -9.28
C PHE A 10 -19.50 17.55 -10.44
N ASN A 11 -19.78 17.10 -11.67
CA ASN A 11 -19.78 17.96 -12.86
C ASN A 11 -20.97 18.95 -12.83
N GLN A 12 -20.65 20.22 -13.15
CA GLN A 12 -21.51 21.40 -13.02
C GLN A 12 -22.85 21.34 -13.78
N ASP A 13 -23.01 20.41 -14.73
CA ASP A 13 -24.25 20.22 -15.50
C ASP A 13 -25.39 19.57 -14.70
N SER A 14 -25.13 19.14 -13.45
CA SER A 14 -26.05 18.32 -12.63
C SER A 14 -27.02 19.11 -11.73
N GLY A 15 -26.89 20.44 -11.65
CA GLY A 15 -27.81 21.28 -10.87
C GLY A 15 -27.68 21.24 -9.35
N HIS A 16 -26.62 20.62 -8.79
CA HIS A 16 -26.24 20.77 -7.38
C HIS A 16 -24.74 21.05 -7.19
N GLU A 17 -24.48 21.95 -6.25
CA GLU A 17 -23.41 22.95 -6.16
C GLU A 17 -22.41 22.60 -5.04
N ALA A 18 -21.55 21.59 -5.22
CA ALA A 18 -20.46 21.34 -4.26
C ALA A 18 -19.17 22.03 -4.75
N ASP A 19 -18.50 22.78 -3.87
CA ASP A 19 -17.19 23.37 -4.12
C ASP A 19 -16.06 22.37 -3.89
N ALA A 20 -16.29 21.43 -2.97
CA ALA A 20 -15.38 20.34 -2.70
C ALA A 20 -16.15 19.05 -2.40
N ARG A 21 -15.58 17.92 -2.79
CA ARG A 21 -16.01 16.60 -2.37
C ARG A 21 -14.82 15.78 -1.90
N ILE A 22 -14.91 15.26 -0.68
CA ILE A 22 -13.83 14.50 -0.04
C ILE A 22 -14.25 13.04 0.18
N LEU A 23 -13.29 12.11 0.11
CA LEU A 23 -13.48 10.74 0.55
C LEU A 23 -12.94 10.54 1.96
N LEU A 24 -13.73 9.83 2.77
CA LEU A 24 -13.43 9.49 4.16
C LEU A 24 -13.42 7.98 4.35
N ALA A 25 -12.53 7.48 5.19
CA ALA A 25 -12.47 6.10 5.62
C ALA A 25 -12.58 6.03 7.15
N LYS A 26 -13.25 4.99 7.66
CA LYS A 26 -13.17 4.67 9.08
C LYS A 26 -11.84 4.00 9.38
N VAL A 27 -11.10 4.51 10.35
CA VAL A 27 -9.79 4.00 10.75
C VAL A 27 -9.72 3.78 12.25
N ALA A 28 -8.90 2.81 12.67
CA ALA A 28 -8.72 2.51 14.10
C ALA A 28 -7.85 3.55 14.82
N ASP A 29 -6.85 4.11 14.13
CA ASP A 29 -5.97 5.15 14.67
C ASP A 29 -5.99 6.40 13.76
N PRO A 30 -6.92 7.34 14.02
CA PRO A 30 -7.08 8.54 13.20
C PRO A 30 -6.01 9.61 13.42
N SER A 31 -5.16 9.49 14.45
CA SER A 31 -4.20 10.53 14.85
C SER A 31 -3.09 10.81 13.81
N ASN A 32 -2.87 9.87 12.88
CA ASN A 32 -1.88 10.01 11.82
C ASN A 32 -2.42 10.68 10.54
N PHE A 33 -3.69 11.08 10.51
CA PHE A 33 -4.39 11.55 9.31
C PHE A 33 -5.09 12.89 9.51
N GLY A 34 -5.57 13.48 8.41
CA GLY A 34 -6.61 14.51 8.47
C GLY A 34 -7.95 13.88 8.89
N VAL A 35 -8.60 14.40 9.93
CA VAL A 35 -9.80 13.79 10.54
C VAL A 35 -10.99 14.73 10.43
N ALA A 36 -12.10 14.23 9.86
CA ALA A 36 -13.32 14.98 9.65
C ALA A 36 -14.33 14.79 10.80
N ALA A 37 -14.87 15.89 11.32
CA ALA A 37 -16.04 15.88 12.17
C ALA A 37 -17.29 16.05 11.31
N ILE A 38 -18.25 15.11 11.44
CA ILE A 38 -19.54 15.18 10.74
C ILE A 38 -20.62 15.61 11.72
N GLY A 39 -21.31 16.69 11.37
CA GLY A 39 -22.41 17.23 12.13
C GLY A 39 -23.66 16.35 12.09
N PRO A 40 -24.64 16.62 12.98
CA PRO A 40 -25.90 15.87 13.02
C PRO A 40 -26.77 16.04 11.76
N ASP A 41 -26.53 17.08 10.96
CA ASP A 41 -27.17 17.29 9.65
C ASP A 41 -26.47 16.56 8.49
N GLY A 42 -25.41 15.81 8.79
CA GLY A 42 -24.62 15.06 7.81
C GLY A 42 -23.61 15.90 7.03
N LYS A 43 -23.29 17.12 7.45
CA LYS A 43 -22.26 17.95 6.82
C LYS A 43 -20.91 17.82 7.51
N VAL A 44 -19.84 18.13 6.77
CA VAL A 44 -18.50 18.26 7.35
C VAL A 44 -18.46 19.58 8.12
N GLU A 45 -18.34 19.51 9.44
CA GLU A 45 -18.26 20.70 10.31
C GLU A 45 -16.82 21.14 10.51
N HIS A 46 -15.91 20.19 10.64
CA HIS A 46 -14.50 20.48 10.92
C HIS A 46 -13.59 19.41 10.31
N LEU A 47 -12.38 19.81 9.93
CA LEU A 47 -11.31 18.96 9.45
C LEU A 47 -10.01 19.38 10.12
N VAL A 48 -9.30 18.43 10.73
CA VAL A 48 -8.07 18.70 11.49
C VAL A 48 -6.95 17.79 11.02
N GLU A 49 -5.78 18.34 10.68
CA GLU A 49 -4.60 17.55 10.35
C GLU A 49 -3.97 16.95 11.61
N LYS A 50 -3.80 15.63 11.62
CA LYS A 50 -3.07 14.86 12.64
C LYS A 50 -3.40 15.29 14.08
N PRO A 51 -4.68 15.27 14.46
CA PRO A 51 -5.11 15.73 15.78
C PRO A 51 -4.57 14.79 16.87
N THR A 52 -4.13 15.37 17.99
CA THR A 52 -3.79 14.60 19.20
C THR A 52 -5.03 14.00 19.87
N ASP A 53 -6.17 14.70 19.78
CA ASP A 53 -7.49 14.23 20.21
C ASP A 53 -8.45 14.25 19.00
N PRO A 54 -8.55 13.14 18.25
CA PRO A 54 -9.30 13.09 17.00
C PRO A 54 -10.81 13.29 17.23
N PRO A 55 -11.48 14.17 16.47
CA PRO A 55 -12.91 14.44 16.65
C PRO A 55 -13.82 13.29 16.20
N SER A 56 -13.29 12.33 15.44
CA SER A 56 -13.99 11.13 14.96
C SER A 56 -12.99 10.04 14.53
N ASP A 57 -13.51 8.91 14.04
CA ASP A 57 -12.76 7.84 13.38
C ASP A 57 -12.66 8.01 11.84
N LEU A 58 -13.09 9.15 11.30
CA LEU A 58 -13.18 9.40 9.86
C LEU A 58 -11.94 10.12 9.32
N ALA A 59 -11.01 9.33 8.78
CA ALA A 59 -9.79 9.82 8.16
C ALA A 59 -9.99 10.19 6.68
N LEU A 60 -9.26 11.21 6.25
CA LEU A 60 -9.22 11.71 4.89
C LEU A 60 -8.40 10.77 3.99
N VAL A 61 -9.02 10.26 2.92
CA VAL A 61 -8.50 9.16 2.07
C VAL A 61 -7.47 9.62 1.03
N GLY A 62 -7.16 10.92 0.94
CA GLY A 62 -6.22 11.44 -0.06
C GLY A 62 -6.83 11.63 -1.45
N VAL A 63 -8.17 11.57 -1.58
CA VAL A 63 -8.87 11.69 -2.86
C VAL A 63 -9.94 12.77 -2.76
N TYR A 64 -9.84 13.75 -3.65
CA TYR A 64 -10.62 14.98 -3.61
C TYR A 64 -11.11 15.38 -4.99
N ALA A 65 -12.29 15.98 -5.04
CA ALA A 65 -12.75 16.74 -6.20
C ALA A 65 -12.99 18.18 -5.75
N PHE A 66 -12.49 19.15 -6.54
CA PHE A 66 -12.58 20.57 -6.20
C PHE A 66 -13.05 21.38 -7.41
N THR A 67 -13.83 22.42 -7.15
CA THR A 67 -14.00 23.54 -8.08
C THR A 67 -12.76 24.44 -8.00
N PRO A 68 -12.57 25.39 -8.94
CA PRO A 68 -11.44 26.32 -8.89
C PRO A 68 -11.36 27.17 -7.60
N THR A 69 -12.45 27.26 -6.82
CA THR A 69 -12.50 27.95 -5.51
C THR A 69 -11.40 27.46 -4.56
N ILE A 70 -10.97 26.20 -4.65
CA ILE A 70 -9.85 25.67 -3.83
C ILE A 70 -8.55 26.49 -4.00
N HIS A 71 -8.33 27.12 -5.15
CA HIS A 71 -7.13 27.93 -5.37
C HIS A 71 -7.11 29.19 -4.50
N GLU A 72 -8.29 29.73 -4.14
CA GLU A 72 -8.39 30.84 -3.19
C GLU A 72 -8.01 30.37 -1.79
N ALA A 73 -8.54 29.23 -1.36
CA ALA A 73 -8.21 28.60 -0.09
C ALA A 73 -6.71 28.32 0.06
N VAL A 74 -6.10 27.69 -0.96
CA VAL A 74 -4.66 27.36 -0.96
C VAL A 74 -3.79 28.62 -0.87
N ARG A 75 -4.21 29.75 -1.43
CA ARG A 75 -3.49 31.04 -1.30
C ARG A 75 -3.67 31.69 0.08
N ALA A 76 -4.73 31.37 0.80
CA ALA A 76 -5.09 31.99 2.07
C ALA A 76 -4.48 31.28 3.28
N ILE A 77 -4.21 29.97 3.18
CA ILE A 77 -3.62 29.21 4.27
C ILE A 77 -2.15 29.56 4.50
N VAL A 78 -1.69 29.29 5.71
CA VAL A 78 -0.29 29.48 6.16
C VAL A 78 0.31 28.13 6.57
N PRO A 79 1.65 28.00 6.61
CA PRO A 79 2.27 26.76 7.05
C PRO A 79 1.81 26.34 8.44
N SER A 80 1.53 25.05 8.62
CA SER A 80 1.17 24.43 9.89
C SER A 80 2.34 24.45 10.88
N ALA A 81 2.14 23.92 12.09
CA ALA A 81 3.22 23.72 13.06
C ALA A 81 4.37 22.85 12.51
N ARG A 82 4.12 22.08 11.45
CA ARG A 82 5.10 21.25 10.73
C ARG A 82 5.85 22.02 9.63
N GLY A 83 5.44 23.26 9.34
CA GLY A 83 5.98 24.06 8.24
C GLY A 83 5.44 23.68 6.86
N GLU A 84 4.37 22.90 6.79
CA GLU A 84 3.74 22.43 5.55
C GLU A 84 2.44 23.18 5.27
N LEU A 85 2.09 23.37 3.99
CA LEU A 85 0.76 23.84 3.60
C LEU A 85 -0.17 22.62 3.48
N GLU A 86 -1.04 22.44 4.46
CA GLU A 86 -1.87 21.24 4.58
C GLU A 86 -3.14 21.38 3.72
N ILE A 87 -3.50 20.32 3.00
CA ILE A 87 -4.75 20.31 2.20
C ILE A 87 -5.99 20.38 3.11
N THR A 88 -5.89 19.84 4.33
CA THR A 88 -6.94 19.92 5.36
C THR A 88 -7.26 21.36 5.71
N ASP A 89 -6.25 22.23 5.81
CA ASP A 89 -6.44 23.63 6.17
C ASP A 89 -7.13 24.37 5.01
N ALA A 90 -6.82 24.02 3.76
CA ALA A 90 -7.50 24.59 2.60
C ALA A 90 -8.98 24.15 2.53
N ILE A 91 -9.28 22.88 2.84
CA ILE A 91 -10.66 22.39 2.91
C ILE A 91 -11.39 23.04 4.09
N GLN A 92 -10.75 23.18 5.25
CA GLN A 92 -11.32 23.87 6.40
C GLN A 92 -11.63 25.33 6.07
N TRP A 93 -10.73 26.01 5.35
CA TRP A 93 -10.98 27.37 4.87
C TRP A 93 -12.25 27.45 4.01
N LEU A 94 -12.48 26.48 3.13
CA LEU A 94 -13.72 26.43 2.32
C LEU A 94 -14.95 26.34 3.23
N ILE A 95 -14.93 25.47 4.24
CA ILE A 95 -16.02 25.30 5.22
C ILE A 95 -16.27 26.61 5.96
N ASP A 96 -15.22 27.26 6.48
CA ASP A 96 -15.31 28.50 7.25
C ASP A 96 -15.87 29.68 6.43
N HIS A 97 -15.67 29.64 5.11
CA HIS A 97 -16.18 30.65 4.17
C HIS A 97 -17.55 30.29 3.56
N GLY A 98 -18.20 29.25 4.08
CA GLY A 98 -19.56 28.87 3.67
C GLY A 98 -19.66 28.16 2.33
N ASN A 99 -18.54 27.67 1.78
CA ASN A 99 -18.52 26.87 0.56
C ASN A 99 -19.04 25.45 0.84
N ALA A 100 -19.66 24.84 -0.17
CA ALA A 100 -20.27 23.53 0.00
C ALA A 100 -19.23 22.41 -0.06
N VAL A 101 -18.93 21.79 1.09
CA VAL A 101 -18.04 20.63 1.18
C VAL A 101 -18.87 19.37 1.44
N GLU A 102 -18.93 18.51 0.43
CA GLU A 102 -19.56 17.19 0.53
C GLU A 102 -18.55 16.12 0.93
N HIS A 103 -19.03 15.04 1.54
CA HIS A 103 -18.21 13.87 1.81
C HIS A 103 -18.88 12.59 1.32
N ARG A 104 -18.05 11.57 1.10
CA ARG A 104 -18.48 10.19 0.90
C ARG A 104 -17.61 9.30 1.78
N ILE A 105 -18.24 8.36 2.48
CA ILE A 105 -17.51 7.35 3.25
C ILE A 105 -17.31 6.15 2.33
N ILE A 106 -16.07 5.69 2.21
CA ILE A 106 -15.75 4.53 1.38
C ILE A 106 -16.11 3.22 2.08
N ASP A 107 -16.67 2.31 1.30
CA ASP A 107 -16.86 0.92 1.68
C ASP A 107 -15.67 0.07 1.19
N GLY A 108 -15.23 -0.86 2.03
CA GLY A 108 -14.15 -1.79 1.75
C GLY A 108 -12.80 -1.36 2.34
N TRP A 109 -11.72 -1.90 1.79
CA TRP A 109 -10.38 -1.69 2.32
C TRP A 109 -9.81 -0.33 1.92
N TRP A 110 -9.23 0.34 2.91
CA TRP A 110 -8.32 1.45 2.70
C TRP A 110 -7.18 1.30 3.70
N ILE A 111 -5.96 1.32 3.17
CA ILE A 111 -4.76 1.14 3.94
C ILE A 111 -3.75 2.16 3.43
N ASP A 112 -3.25 2.99 4.33
CA ASP A 112 -2.10 3.84 4.04
C ASP A 112 -0.83 2.99 4.07
N THR A 113 -0.24 2.74 2.91
CA THR A 113 0.96 1.91 2.74
C THR A 113 2.27 2.70 2.94
N GLY A 114 2.22 3.82 3.68
CA GLY A 114 3.41 4.62 4.02
C GLY A 114 4.41 3.93 4.97
N LYS A 115 4.05 2.78 5.56
CA LYS A 115 4.89 1.97 6.46
C LYS A 115 4.90 0.50 6.02
N LYS A 116 5.91 -0.26 6.46
CA LYS A 116 6.11 -1.69 6.14
C LYS A 116 4.87 -2.53 6.46
N ASP A 117 4.42 -2.54 7.71
CA ASP A 117 3.37 -3.49 8.13
C ASP A 117 2.02 -3.22 7.44
N PRO A 118 1.55 -1.96 7.32
CA PRO A 118 0.39 -1.66 6.48
C PRO A 118 0.57 -2.09 5.02
N LEU A 119 1.78 -1.94 4.45
CA LEU A 119 2.05 -2.41 3.09
C LEU A 119 1.94 -3.94 2.98
N LEU A 120 2.50 -4.69 3.92
CA LEU A 120 2.40 -6.15 3.94
C LEU A 120 0.96 -6.62 4.13
N GLU A 121 0.17 -5.92 4.97
CA GLU A 121 -1.26 -6.21 5.12
C GLU A 121 -2.04 -5.91 3.83
N CYS A 122 -1.74 -4.80 3.15
CA CYS A 122 -2.31 -4.50 1.84
C CYS A 122 -1.97 -5.59 0.81
N ASN A 123 -0.70 -6.03 0.78
CA ASN A 123 -0.26 -7.14 -0.06
C ASN A 123 -1.02 -8.43 0.25
N ARG A 124 -1.20 -8.78 1.53
CA ARG A 124 -1.96 -9.94 2.00
C ARG A 124 -3.39 -9.92 1.44
N LEU A 125 -4.08 -8.79 1.59
CA LEU A 125 -5.46 -8.62 1.11
C LEU A 125 -5.57 -8.71 -0.41
N VAL A 126 -4.61 -8.16 -1.15
CA VAL A 126 -4.57 -8.29 -2.62
C VAL A 126 -4.36 -9.76 -3.02
N LEU A 127 -3.41 -10.45 -2.38
CA LEU A 127 -3.11 -11.85 -2.64
C LEU A 127 -4.30 -12.77 -2.36
N GLU A 128 -5.17 -12.44 -1.41
CA GLU A 128 -6.41 -13.19 -1.15
C GLU A 128 -7.44 -13.11 -2.28
N THR A 129 -7.29 -12.14 -3.19
CA THR A 129 -8.19 -11.93 -4.33
C THR A 129 -7.69 -12.51 -5.65
N ILE A 130 -6.45 -13.03 -5.69
CA ILE A 130 -5.85 -13.51 -6.94
C ILE A 130 -6.55 -14.79 -7.42
N THR A 131 -6.68 -14.89 -8.74
CA THR A 131 -7.05 -16.16 -9.39
C THR A 131 -5.76 -16.89 -9.78
N PRO A 132 -5.63 -18.19 -9.50
CA PRO A 132 -4.43 -18.95 -9.86
C PRO A 132 -4.18 -18.94 -11.37
N ASP A 133 -2.93 -18.75 -11.78
CA ASP A 133 -2.52 -18.73 -13.19
C ASP A 133 -1.04 -19.11 -13.32
N LEU A 134 -0.72 -20.18 -14.05
CA LEU A 134 0.63 -20.73 -14.14
C LEU A 134 1.12 -20.67 -15.58
N VAL A 135 1.78 -19.56 -15.93
CA VAL A 135 2.34 -19.30 -17.26
C VAL A 135 3.82 -19.70 -17.33
N GLY A 136 4.56 -19.60 -16.23
CA GLY A 136 5.97 -20.01 -16.13
C GLY A 136 6.18 -21.53 -16.10
N GLU A 137 7.44 -21.93 -15.99
CA GLU A 137 7.87 -23.34 -16.01
C GLU A 137 8.13 -23.87 -14.60
N VAL A 138 7.69 -25.09 -14.32
CA VAL A 138 7.88 -25.79 -13.05
C VAL A 138 8.41 -27.19 -13.35
N ASP A 139 9.50 -27.60 -12.69
CA ASP A 139 10.07 -28.94 -12.90
C ASP A 139 9.29 -30.05 -12.18
N ASP A 140 9.59 -31.31 -12.52
CA ASP A 140 8.95 -32.51 -11.94
C ASP A 140 9.29 -32.73 -10.45
N HIS A 141 10.21 -31.95 -9.89
CA HIS A 141 10.65 -32.03 -8.50
C HIS A 141 10.10 -30.90 -7.63
N SER A 142 9.28 -30.01 -8.21
CA SER A 142 8.69 -28.87 -7.52
C SER A 142 7.22 -29.11 -7.21
N THR A 143 6.71 -28.43 -6.19
CA THR A 143 5.30 -28.53 -5.77
C THR A 143 4.68 -27.14 -5.69
N ILE A 144 3.48 -26.99 -6.23
CA ILE A 144 2.66 -25.77 -6.14
C ILE A 144 1.38 -26.11 -5.39
N GLU A 145 1.12 -25.40 -4.29
CA GLU A 145 -0.07 -25.58 -3.45
C GLU A 145 -0.83 -24.26 -3.30
N GLY A 146 -2.17 -24.32 -3.26
CA GLY A 146 -3.01 -23.14 -3.06
C GLY A 146 -3.07 -22.19 -4.27
N SER A 147 -3.44 -20.93 -4.02
CA SER A 147 -3.62 -19.94 -5.10
C SER A 147 -2.30 -19.30 -5.50
N VAL A 148 -1.71 -19.71 -6.61
CA VAL A 148 -0.41 -19.18 -7.07
C VAL A 148 -0.55 -18.56 -8.44
N GLN A 149 0.03 -17.38 -8.64
CA GLN A 149 0.32 -16.86 -9.97
C GLN A 149 1.81 -16.97 -10.27
N LEU A 150 2.13 -17.55 -11.41
CA LEU A 150 3.49 -17.71 -11.92
C LEU A 150 3.55 -17.09 -13.32
N ALA A 151 4.16 -15.91 -13.42
CA ALA A 151 4.21 -15.15 -14.67
C ALA A 151 5.13 -15.81 -15.72
N GLY A 152 5.00 -15.37 -16.97
CA GLY A 152 5.80 -15.89 -18.09
C GLY A 152 7.29 -15.70 -17.88
N GLY A 153 8.07 -16.69 -18.31
CA GLY A 153 9.53 -16.70 -18.16
C GLY A 153 10.02 -17.08 -16.76
N ALA A 154 9.14 -17.09 -15.75
CA ALA A 154 9.52 -17.55 -14.42
C ALA A 154 9.78 -19.06 -14.41
N THR A 155 10.78 -19.50 -13.65
CA THR A 155 11.17 -20.91 -13.51
C THR A 155 11.22 -21.33 -12.05
N VAL A 156 10.70 -22.53 -11.77
CA VAL A 156 10.68 -23.13 -10.43
C VAL A 156 11.30 -24.52 -10.51
N THR A 157 12.42 -24.70 -9.81
CA THR A 157 13.23 -25.93 -9.87
C THR A 157 13.50 -26.45 -8.46
N ARG A 158 13.22 -27.74 -8.19
CA ARG A 158 13.39 -28.39 -6.87
C ARG A 158 12.84 -27.55 -5.69
N SER A 159 11.71 -26.88 -5.90
CA SER A 159 11.20 -25.87 -4.97
C SER A 159 9.73 -26.09 -4.61
N THR A 160 9.27 -25.46 -3.54
CA THR A 160 7.85 -25.49 -3.13
C THR A 160 7.28 -24.09 -3.10
N ILE A 161 6.14 -23.86 -3.75
CA ILE A 161 5.41 -22.59 -3.70
C ILE A 161 4.03 -22.85 -3.07
N VAL A 162 3.72 -22.15 -1.99
CA VAL A 162 2.46 -22.26 -1.26
C VAL A 162 1.75 -20.93 -1.28
N GLY A 163 0.56 -20.92 -1.89
CA GLY A 163 -0.27 -19.73 -2.03
C GLY A 163 -1.07 -19.37 -0.78
N PRO A 164 -1.67 -18.16 -0.73
CA PRO A 164 -1.72 -17.21 -1.84
C PRO A 164 -0.39 -16.51 -2.09
N SER A 165 0.15 -16.58 -3.30
CA SER A 165 1.47 -16.01 -3.64
C SER A 165 1.57 -15.65 -5.13
N VAL A 166 2.44 -14.70 -5.44
CA VAL A 166 2.71 -14.30 -6.84
C VAL A 166 4.21 -14.34 -7.11
N ILE A 167 4.57 -14.84 -8.29
CA ILE A 167 5.93 -14.89 -8.81
C ILE A 167 5.96 -14.12 -10.14
N GLY A 168 6.74 -13.03 -10.16
CA GLY A 168 6.87 -12.11 -11.27
C GLY A 168 7.59 -12.70 -12.49
N ALA A 169 7.57 -11.97 -13.59
CA ALA A 169 8.09 -12.44 -14.87
C ALA A 169 9.60 -12.67 -14.80
N ASP A 170 10.09 -13.71 -15.48
CA ASP A 170 11.52 -14.06 -15.52
C ASP A 170 12.18 -14.31 -14.15
N ALA A 171 11.39 -14.54 -13.09
CA ALA A 171 11.94 -14.88 -11.77
C ALA A 171 12.41 -16.34 -11.74
N VAL A 172 13.56 -16.59 -11.10
CA VAL A 172 14.16 -17.92 -11.01
C VAL A 172 14.16 -18.36 -9.55
N ILE A 173 13.47 -19.46 -9.26
CA ILE A 173 13.33 -20.04 -7.91
C ILE A 173 13.95 -21.44 -7.91
N GLU A 174 15.04 -21.61 -7.17
CA GLU A 174 15.81 -22.86 -7.10
C GLU A 174 15.99 -23.29 -5.64
N ASP A 175 15.80 -24.58 -5.37
CA ASP A 175 16.04 -25.19 -4.05
C ASP A 175 15.40 -24.40 -2.88
N SER A 176 14.24 -23.80 -3.12
CA SER A 176 13.63 -22.78 -2.25
C SER A 176 12.19 -23.12 -1.85
N VAL A 177 11.72 -22.48 -0.78
CA VAL A 177 10.32 -22.54 -0.32
C VAL A 177 9.74 -21.13 -0.27
N VAL A 178 8.79 -20.85 -1.15
CA VAL A 178 7.99 -19.63 -1.11
C VAL A 178 6.66 -19.96 -0.44
N GLY A 179 6.46 -19.44 0.75
CA GLY A 179 5.27 -19.63 1.57
C GLY A 179 4.16 -18.60 1.27
N PRO A 180 3.04 -18.73 1.98
CA PRO A 180 1.88 -17.86 1.79
C PRO A 180 2.21 -16.39 1.97
N TYR A 181 1.46 -15.56 1.27
CA TYR A 181 1.53 -14.10 1.31
C TYR A 181 2.88 -13.51 0.86
N ALA A 182 3.67 -14.30 0.14
CA ALA A 182 4.87 -13.84 -0.53
C ALA A 182 4.55 -13.28 -1.93
N SER A 183 5.11 -12.11 -2.23
CA SER A 183 5.10 -11.51 -3.56
C SER A 183 6.54 -11.36 -4.06
N ILE A 184 6.91 -12.12 -5.07
CA ILE A 184 8.24 -12.11 -5.67
C ILE A 184 8.17 -11.29 -6.96
N GLY A 185 8.90 -10.19 -7.03
CA GLY A 185 8.92 -9.31 -8.20
C GLY A 185 9.60 -9.92 -9.41
N ASP A 186 9.47 -9.24 -10.56
CA ASP A 186 10.10 -9.67 -11.81
C ASP A 186 11.62 -9.81 -11.68
N ARG A 187 12.21 -10.76 -12.42
CA ARG A 187 13.65 -11.00 -12.51
C ARG A 187 14.33 -11.17 -11.15
N CYS A 188 13.59 -11.67 -10.16
CA CYS A 188 14.20 -12.06 -8.90
C CYS A 188 14.87 -13.43 -9.03
N HIS A 189 15.97 -13.63 -8.30
CA HIS A 189 16.70 -14.89 -8.25
C HIS A 189 16.78 -15.37 -6.81
N LEU A 190 16.13 -16.50 -6.49
CA LEU A 190 16.11 -17.09 -5.16
C LEU A 190 16.74 -18.48 -5.23
N ASN A 191 17.80 -18.70 -4.45
CA ASN A 191 18.47 -19.99 -4.34
C ASN A 191 18.73 -20.36 -2.88
N GLU A 192 18.23 -21.52 -2.43
CA GLU A 192 18.27 -21.99 -1.04
C GLU A 192 17.52 -21.08 -0.04
N VAL A 193 16.40 -20.51 -0.45
CA VAL A 193 15.66 -19.49 0.34
C VAL A 193 14.35 -20.04 0.88
N ARG A 194 14.03 -19.70 2.13
CA ARG A 194 12.67 -19.80 2.66
C ARG A 194 12.09 -18.40 2.84
N ILE A 195 10.95 -18.10 2.23
CA ILE A 195 10.33 -16.78 2.31
C ILE A 195 8.83 -16.87 2.51
N ASP A 196 8.25 -16.11 3.42
CA ASP A 196 6.79 -16.00 3.63
C ASP A 196 6.41 -14.60 4.13
N HIS A 197 5.13 -14.22 3.98
CA HIS A 197 4.60 -12.91 4.40
C HIS A 197 5.51 -11.72 4.06
N SER A 198 6.05 -11.70 2.84
CA SER A 198 7.10 -10.77 2.43
C SER A 198 6.94 -10.32 0.99
N VAL A 199 7.45 -9.14 0.68
CA VAL A 199 7.45 -8.58 -0.67
C VAL A 199 8.89 -8.37 -1.12
N LEU A 200 9.30 -9.01 -2.21
CA LEU A 200 10.52 -8.68 -2.92
C LEU A 200 10.17 -7.84 -4.15
N LEU A 201 10.69 -6.63 -4.23
CA LEU A 201 10.55 -5.82 -5.44
C LEU A 201 11.41 -6.40 -6.58
N PRO A 202 11.21 -5.96 -7.84
CA PRO A 202 11.94 -6.51 -8.98
C PRO A 202 13.47 -6.46 -8.84
N ASP A 203 14.12 -7.40 -9.52
CA ASP A 203 15.58 -7.53 -9.65
C ASP A 203 16.30 -7.83 -8.32
N VAL A 204 15.61 -8.45 -7.35
CA VAL A 204 16.21 -8.88 -6.08
C VAL A 204 16.90 -10.24 -6.23
N THR A 205 18.08 -10.38 -5.67
CA THR A 205 18.82 -11.64 -5.64
C THR A 205 19.05 -12.09 -4.20
N VAL A 206 18.66 -13.33 -3.89
CA VAL A 206 18.86 -13.95 -2.58
C VAL A 206 19.54 -15.31 -2.79
N ASN A 207 20.75 -15.47 -2.25
CA ASN A 207 21.56 -16.68 -2.42
C ASN A 207 22.03 -17.25 -1.07
N GLY A 208 21.83 -18.54 -0.90
CA GLY A 208 22.25 -19.33 0.26
C GLY A 208 21.14 -19.48 1.29
N PRO A 209 21.37 -20.29 2.35
CA PRO A 209 20.34 -20.66 3.32
C PRO A 209 19.85 -19.45 4.14
N VAL A 210 18.81 -18.80 3.64
CA VAL A 210 18.23 -17.57 4.19
C VAL A 210 16.75 -17.78 4.45
N SER A 211 16.27 -17.33 5.62
CA SER A 211 14.84 -17.25 5.93
C SER A 211 14.43 -15.78 5.94
N ILE A 212 13.36 -15.44 5.23
CA ILE A 212 12.81 -14.07 5.12
C ILE A 212 11.33 -14.12 5.50
N THR A 213 10.95 -13.40 6.55
CA THR A 213 9.56 -13.31 7.01
C THR A 213 9.25 -11.86 7.39
N ASP A 214 7.99 -11.43 7.24
CA ASP A 214 7.52 -10.09 7.60
C ASP A 214 8.35 -8.93 7.00
N SER A 215 8.83 -9.11 5.76
CA SER A 215 9.88 -8.25 5.18
C SER A 215 9.47 -7.59 3.87
N LEU A 216 9.97 -6.38 3.63
CA LEU A 216 9.90 -5.68 2.35
C LEU A 216 11.32 -5.45 1.85
N VAL A 217 11.67 -6.03 0.71
CA VAL A 217 12.99 -5.92 0.09
C VAL A 217 12.93 -5.05 -1.15
N GLY A 218 13.73 -3.99 -1.15
CA GLY A 218 13.80 -3.01 -2.22
C GLY A 218 14.38 -3.56 -3.52
N ARG A 219 14.15 -2.85 -4.64
CA ARG A 219 14.65 -3.24 -5.97
C ARG A 219 16.17 -3.37 -5.98
N HIS A 220 16.69 -4.31 -6.77
CA HIS A 220 18.15 -4.54 -6.93
C HIS A 220 18.89 -4.93 -5.64
N ALA A 221 18.18 -5.27 -4.57
CA ALA A 221 18.84 -5.72 -3.35
C ALA A 221 19.47 -7.10 -3.55
N GLU A 222 20.62 -7.30 -2.92
CA GLU A 222 21.33 -8.59 -2.91
C GLU A 222 21.51 -9.06 -1.47
N ILE A 223 21.00 -10.26 -1.16
CA ILE A 223 21.12 -10.91 0.15
C ILE A 223 21.90 -12.20 -0.07
N VAL A 224 23.12 -12.29 0.47
CA VAL A 224 23.97 -13.47 0.30
C VAL A 224 24.40 -14.01 1.65
N ARG A 225 24.13 -15.29 1.90
CA ARG A 225 24.71 -16.04 3.01
C ARG A 225 25.69 -17.07 2.48
N ARG A 226 26.90 -17.10 3.03
CA ARG A 226 27.92 -18.11 2.71
C ARG A 226 27.93 -19.18 3.79
N ALA A 227 27.97 -20.46 3.40
CA ALA A 227 27.84 -21.61 4.28
C ALA A 227 28.87 -21.67 5.44
N ASP A 228 30.02 -20.99 5.31
CA ASP A 228 31.12 -21.00 6.29
C ASP A 228 31.43 -19.61 6.90
N ASP A 229 30.55 -18.62 6.72
CA ASP A 229 30.75 -17.27 7.26
C ASP A 229 29.55 -16.87 8.12
N ASP A 230 29.67 -16.98 9.44
CA ASP A 230 28.68 -16.47 10.42
C ASP A 230 28.56 -14.94 10.38
N ARG A 231 29.43 -14.25 9.61
CA ARG A 231 29.35 -12.81 9.41
C ARG A 231 28.38 -12.49 8.29
N GLN A 232 27.38 -11.70 8.64
CA GLN A 232 26.47 -11.11 7.67
C GLN A 232 27.15 -9.91 6.99
N ARG A 233 27.01 -9.81 5.68
CA ARG A 233 27.43 -8.64 4.90
C ARG A 233 26.22 -8.20 4.09
N LEU A 234 25.81 -6.96 4.28
CA LEU A 234 24.57 -6.44 3.72
C LEU A 234 24.92 -5.18 2.91
N MET A 235 24.46 -5.12 1.67
CA MET A 235 24.41 -3.87 0.90
C MET A 235 22.97 -3.40 0.92
N VAL A 236 22.75 -2.21 1.46
CA VAL A 236 21.43 -1.74 1.90
C VAL A 236 21.12 -0.44 1.16
N GLY A 237 20.11 -0.47 0.30
CA GLY A 237 19.64 0.70 -0.44
C GLY A 237 18.76 1.63 0.40
N ASP A 238 18.30 2.72 -0.21
CA ASP A 238 17.47 3.72 0.47
C ASP A 238 16.17 3.13 1.05
N HIS A 239 15.76 3.62 2.22
CA HIS A 239 14.54 3.21 2.94
C HIS A 239 14.44 1.72 3.31
N SER A 240 15.56 1.01 3.34
CA SER A 240 15.58 -0.38 3.80
C SER A 240 15.61 -0.46 5.33
N MET A 241 14.83 -1.37 5.91
CA MET A 241 14.89 -1.72 7.32
C MET A 241 15.30 -3.19 7.44
N ILE A 242 16.33 -3.45 8.23
CA ILE A 242 16.88 -4.80 8.44
C ILE A 242 16.74 -5.11 9.91
N GLU A 243 15.97 -6.15 10.21
CA GLU A 243 15.85 -6.71 11.55
C GLU A 243 16.65 -8.02 11.58
N ILE A 244 17.66 -8.08 12.44
CA ILE A 244 18.54 -9.24 12.60
C ILE A 244 18.20 -9.86 13.96
N GLY A 245 17.71 -11.10 13.93
CA GLY A 245 17.47 -11.94 15.11
C GLY A 245 18.68 -12.75 15.55
#